data_AF-A0A840FE14-F1
#
_entry.id   AF-A0A840FE14-F1
#
_cell.length_a   1.000
_cell.length_b   1.000
_cell.length_c   1.000
_cell.angle_alpha   90.00
_cell.angle_beta   90.00
_cell.angle_gamma   90.00
#
_symmetry.space_group_name_H-M   'P 1'
#
loop_
_entity.id
_entity.type
_entity.pdbx_description
1 polymer ?
#
loop_
_entity_poly.entity_id
_entity_poly.type
_entity_poly.pdbx_seq_one_letter_code
_entity_poly.pdbx_strand_id
1 'polypeptide(L)'
;MQNDIAAAAAPLFHIDPPQIDPAKRKAELERIIEIATAALTKTQIRKLGGLSFAAARDDDDHSYFGQIRSEPIGASGVEYRFPVPARKTGDRDLVLVAAALVGGATHMARAERGLKKIGAGYRDLAEAAIEAGRGGIAEMRVVAIGATPGKTAEELKMTVDVEMLGDDLMPGIERVSEFADAHGLDRMEERLKGLAAKHVERRNVLARAKVLGSTGFIDDSALRVLDISGFGRAAALELLRSDRQVNFSFGGETGYDMTAGVYWNDGVVRGYVENRERGSTFRLEAMVLLLESNGLPDTIKAGLLGRHLGEAIDFRFIPGNALITGVEESGDWLYLTLEIGTSPIETAIGG
;
A
#
# COMPACT_ATOMS: atom_id res chain seq x y z
N MET A 1 -19.24 -52.49 16.29
CA MET A 1 -19.56 -51.06 16.13
C MET A 1 -18.43 -50.26 16.77
N GLN A 2 -17.41 -49.95 15.97
CA GLN A 2 -16.31 -49.05 16.35
C GLN A 2 -16.59 -47.75 15.61
N ASN A 3 -16.80 -46.68 16.36
CA ASN A 3 -17.00 -45.34 15.82
C ASN A 3 -15.63 -44.81 15.37
N ASP A 4 -15.40 -44.79 14.07
CA ASP A 4 -14.36 -43.99 13.44
C ASP A 4 -14.77 -42.52 13.51
N ILE A 5 -14.36 -41.84 14.59
CA ILE A 5 -14.26 -40.37 14.56
C ILE A 5 -12.99 -40.09 13.77
N ALA A 6 -13.15 -39.95 12.45
CA ALA A 6 -12.14 -39.31 11.62
C ALA A 6 -11.93 -37.90 12.18
N ALA A 7 -10.80 -37.68 12.86
CA ALA A 7 -10.31 -36.34 13.11
C ALA A 7 -10.12 -35.69 11.74
N ALA A 8 -11.02 -34.77 11.38
CA ALA A 8 -10.83 -33.95 10.19
C ALA A 8 -9.43 -33.33 10.29
N ALA A 9 -8.56 -33.69 9.35
CA ALA A 9 -7.23 -33.09 9.27
C ALA A 9 -7.42 -31.58 9.24
N ALA A 10 -6.81 -30.87 10.20
CA ALA A 10 -6.83 -29.42 10.19
C ALA A 10 -6.31 -28.96 8.81
N PRO A 11 -6.95 -27.97 8.15
CA PRO A 11 -6.49 -27.49 6.87
C PRO A 11 -5.01 -27.12 6.98
N LEU A 12 -4.20 -27.67 6.07
CA LEU A 12 -2.80 -27.28 5.96
C LEU A 12 -2.79 -25.78 5.65
N PHE A 13 -2.02 -25.02 6.41
CA PHE A 13 -1.94 -23.56 6.30
C PHE A 13 -0.49 -23.10 6.37
N HIS A 14 -0.11 -22.17 5.49
CA HIS A 14 1.22 -21.57 5.46
C HIS A 14 1.13 -20.05 5.42
N ILE A 15 1.83 -19.39 6.34
CA ILE A 15 2.06 -17.93 6.34
C ILE A 15 3.34 -17.66 5.57
N ASP A 16 3.27 -16.79 4.57
CA ASP A 16 4.45 -16.30 3.88
C ASP A 16 5.19 -15.29 4.78
N PRO A 17 6.47 -15.51 5.13
CA PRO A 17 7.17 -14.63 6.04
C PRO A 17 7.47 -13.27 5.40
N PRO A 18 7.58 -12.18 6.20
CA PRO A 18 8.07 -10.89 5.72
C PRO A 18 9.46 -11.03 5.08
N GLN A 19 9.67 -10.39 3.93
CA GLN A 19 10.90 -10.54 3.15
C GLN A 19 12.08 -9.65 3.64
N ILE A 20 11.89 -8.86 4.70
CA ILE A 20 12.80 -7.79 5.14
C ILE A 20 13.06 -7.89 6.65
N ASP A 21 14.34 -7.86 7.05
CA ASP A 21 14.77 -7.68 8.45
C ASP A 21 15.01 -6.18 8.72
N PRO A 22 14.20 -5.50 9.55
CA PRO A 22 14.28 -4.05 9.76
C PRO A 22 15.59 -3.60 10.42
N ALA A 23 16.11 -4.38 11.37
CA ALA A 23 17.32 -4.03 12.12
C ALA A 23 18.55 -4.11 11.22
N LYS A 24 18.68 -5.20 10.46
CA LYS A 24 19.75 -5.33 9.47
C LYS A 24 19.62 -4.25 8.39
N ARG A 25 18.40 -3.97 7.95
CA ARG A 25 18.15 -2.96 6.92
C ARG A 25 18.59 -1.57 7.34
N LYS A 26 18.28 -1.18 8.58
CA LYS A 26 18.73 0.09 9.15
C LYS A 26 20.25 0.20 9.17
N ALA A 27 20.94 -0.84 9.66
CA ALA A 27 22.41 -0.85 9.73
C ALA A 27 23.06 -0.74 8.33
N GLU A 28 22.51 -1.41 7.31
CA GLU A 28 22.97 -1.27 5.93
C GLU A 28 22.84 0.17 5.41
N LEU A 29 21.70 0.82 5.67
CA LEU A 29 21.42 2.17 5.21
C LEU A 29 22.33 3.19 5.89
N GLU A 30 22.55 3.06 7.20
CA GLU A 30 23.51 3.86 7.95
C GLU A 30 24.92 3.73 7.36
N ARG A 31 25.33 2.50 7.00
CA ARG A 31 26.64 2.26 6.38
C ARG A 31 26.76 2.88 4.99
N ILE A 32 25.72 2.82 4.16
CA ILE A 32 25.70 3.48 2.85
C ILE A 32 25.86 5.00 3.01
N ILE A 33 25.13 5.59 3.97
CA ILE A 33 25.19 7.04 4.27
C ILE A 33 26.60 7.44 4.70
N GLU A 34 27.24 6.66 5.57
CA GLU A 34 28.61 6.92 6.03
C GLU A 34 29.62 6.94 4.87
N ILE A 35 29.60 5.90 4.03
CA ILE A 35 30.50 5.79 2.87
C ILE A 35 30.27 6.96 1.90
N ALA A 36 29.01 7.26 1.58
CA ALA A 36 28.69 8.34 0.66
C ALA A 36 29.07 9.72 1.22
N THR A 37 28.82 9.96 2.51
CA THR A 37 29.16 11.24 3.16
C THR A 37 30.66 11.48 3.16
N ALA A 38 31.47 10.44 3.39
CA ALA A 38 32.94 10.53 3.32
C ALA A 38 33.46 10.85 1.91
N ALA A 39 32.73 10.42 0.87
CA ALA A 39 33.11 10.65 -0.53
C ALA A 39 32.63 12.01 -1.09
N LEU A 40 31.69 12.68 -0.43
CA LEU A 40 31.21 14.00 -0.87
C LEU A 40 32.19 15.12 -0.50
N THR A 41 32.39 16.05 -1.42
CA THR A 41 33.21 17.24 -1.18
C THR A 41 32.51 18.23 -0.24
N LYS A 42 33.27 19.05 0.48
CA LYS A 42 32.74 20.13 1.32
C LYS A 42 31.78 21.07 0.55
N THR A 43 32.05 21.32 -0.73
CA THR A 43 31.20 22.16 -1.57
C THR A 43 29.85 21.51 -1.86
N GLN A 44 29.81 20.20 -2.11
CA GLN A 44 28.56 19.47 -2.34
C GLN A 44 27.72 19.41 -1.07
N ILE A 45 28.36 19.10 0.07
CA ILE A 45 27.70 19.09 1.38
C ILE A 45 27.14 20.48 1.71
N ARG A 46 27.87 21.57 1.44
CA ARG A 46 27.37 22.93 1.66
C ARG A 46 26.11 23.26 0.83
N LYS A 47 25.94 22.63 -0.33
CA LYS A 47 24.81 22.90 -1.22
C LYS A 47 23.57 22.05 -0.93
N LEU A 48 23.77 20.82 -0.48
CA LEU A 48 22.70 19.85 -0.24
C LEU A 48 22.36 19.67 1.24
N GLY A 49 23.31 19.97 2.13
CA GLY A 49 23.26 19.59 3.53
C GLY A 49 23.70 18.16 3.78
N GLY A 50 23.59 17.73 5.04
CA GLY A 50 23.92 16.38 5.48
C GLY A 50 22.99 15.32 4.88
N LEU A 51 23.49 14.09 4.72
CA LEU A 51 22.67 12.95 4.32
C LEU A 51 22.12 12.24 5.57
N SER A 52 20.85 11.82 5.50
CA SER A 52 20.17 11.10 6.57
C SER A 52 19.18 10.08 6.02
N PHE A 53 18.69 9.21 6.89
CA PHE A 53 17.62 8.29 6.55
C PHE A 53 16.26 8.99 6.69
N ALA A 54 15.42 8.90 5.67
CA ALA A 54 14.00 9.19 5.76
C ALA A 54 13.25 7.88 6.02
N ALA A 55 12.72 7.74 7.22
CA ALA A 55 11.86 6.62 7.56
C ALA A 55 10.61 6.62 6.66
N ALA A 56 10.23 5.44 6.22
CA ALA A 56 8.93 5.15 5.62
C ALA A 56 8.32 4.01 6.46
N ARG A 57 6.99 3.86 6.52
CA ARG A 57 6.44 2.59 7.01
C ARG A 57 6.90 1.49 6.05
N ASP A 58 7.12 0.28 6.57
CA ASP A 58 7.75 -0.81 5.83
C ASP A 58 7.00 -1.15 4.52
N ASP A 59 5.71 -0.79 4.43
CA ASP A 59 4.83 -0.98 3.26
C ASP A 59 4.19 0.33 2.71
N ASP A 60 4.71 1.53 3.02
CA ASP A 60 4.18 2.80 2.45
C ASP A 60 4.41 2.91 0.93
N ASP A 61 5.17 1.99 0.36
CA ASP A 61 5.47 1.96 -1.07
C ASP A 61 5.86 0.51 -1.43
N HIS A 62 4.88 -0.31 -1.84
CA HIS A 62 5.09 -1.69 -2.31
C HIS A 62 6.17 -1.81 -3.40
N SER A 63 6.60 -0.69 -3.99
CA SER A 63 7.69 -0.58 -4.95
C SER A 63 8.96 0.14 -4.43
N TYR A 64 8.93 0.89 -3.30
CA TYR A 64 10.09 1.63 -2.77
C TYR A 64 10.15 1.83 -1.21
N PHE A 65 10.90 1.04 -0.45
CA PHE A 65 12.24 1.43 0.04
C PHE A 65 12.32 2.57 1.07
N GLY A 66 12.97 2.31 2.21
CA GLY A 66 13.59 3.37 2.99
C GLY A 66 14.47 4.28 2.11
N GLN A 67 14.31 5.60 2.25
CA GLN A 67 15.00 6.58 1.40
C GLN A 67 16.19 7.19 2.12
N ILE A 68 17.26 7.44 1.38
CA ILE A 68 18.32 8.34 1.84
C ILE A 68 17.98 9.73 1.32
N ARG A 69 18.04 10.72 2.20
CA ARG A 69 17.72 12.11 1.88
C ARG A 69 18.84 13.06 2.27
N SER A 70 18.86 14.25 1.67
CA SER A 70 19.62 15.38 2.20
C SER A 70 18.78 16.22 3.18
N GLU A 71 19.41 17.17 3.84
CA GLU A 71 18.69 18.27 4.49
C GLU A 71 17.93 19.12 3.44
N PRO A 72 16.87 19.84 3.85
CA PRO A 72 16.14 20.73 2.96
C PRO A 72 17.02 21.88 2.43
N ILE A 73 17.02 22.08 1.11
CA ILE A 73 17.86 23.08 0.44
C ILE A 73 17.22 24.47 0.55
N GLY A 74 17.74 25.31 1.46
CA GLY A 74 17.34 26.70 1.60
C GLY A 74 15.83 26.90 1.83
N ALA A 75 15.31 28.07 1.45
CA ALA A 75 13.89 28.40 1.69
C ALA A 75 12.92 27.53 0.88
N SER A 76 13.32 26.95 -0.26
CA SER A 76 12.47 26.05 -1.05
C SER A 76 12.23 24.71 -0.38
N GLY A 77 13.03 24.36 0.64
CA GLY A 77 12.90 23.15 1.46
C GLY A 77 12.85 21.84 0.68
N VAL A 78 13.42 21.83 -0.53
CA VAL A 78 13.52 20.61 -1.35
C VAL A 78 14.69 19.79 -0.85
N GLU A 79 14.48 18.51 -0.61
CA GLU A 79 15.49 17.55 -0.23
C GLU A 79 15.94 16.75 -1.46
N TYR A 80 17.22 16.44 -1.59
CA TYR A 80 17.63 15.35 -2.49
C TYR A 80 17.12 14.04 -1.91
N ARG A 81 16.54 13.18 -2.76
CA ARG A 81 16.10 11.83 -2.41
C ARG A 81 16.81 10.79 -3.27
N PHE A 82 17.26 9.72 -2.62
CA PHE A 82 17.86 8.56 -3.26
C PHE A 82 17.09 7.30 -2.85
N PRO A 83 16.40 6.64 -3.80
CA PRO A 83 15.66 5.42 -3.52
C PRO A 83 16.63 4.25 -3.32
N VAL A 84 16.40 3.42 -2.29
CA VAL A 84 17.28 2.26 -2.02
C VAL A 84 16.49 0.94 -2.05
N PRO A 85 16.62 0.13 -3.10
CA PRO A 85 15.81 -1.07 -3.23
C PRO A 85 15.81 -2.07 -2.09
N ALA A 86 14.71 -2.28 -1.36
CA ALA A 86 14.29 -3.35 -0.45
C ALA A 86 14.25 -4.71 -1.18
N ARG A 87 15.38 -5.08 -1.77
CA ARG A 87 15.73 -6.47 -2.01
C ARG A 87 16.03 -7.13 -0.65
N LYS A 88 16.00 -8.46 -0.63
CA LYS A 88 16.46 -9.32 0.48
C LYS A 88 17.59 -8.63 1.25
N THR A 89 17.29 -8.23 2.49
CA THR A 89 18.27 -7.57 3.36
C THR A 89 19.52 -8.44 3.46
N GLY A 90 20.70 -7.87 3.25
CA GLY A 90 21.99 -8.56 3.24
C GLY A 90 22.64 -8.70 1.86
N ASP A 91 21.89 -8.58 0.76
CA ASP A 91 22.37 -9.00 -0.57
C ASP A 91 22.94 -7.86 -1.44
N ARG A 92 23.12 -6.65 -0.90
CA ARG A 92 23.56 -5.48 -1.68
C ARG A 92 25.07 -5.25 -1.59
N ASP A 93 25.67 -4.88 -2.71
CA ASP A 93 26.98 -4.23 -2.71
C ASP A 93 26.84 -2.79 -2.21
N LEU A 94 27.18 -2.57 -0.95
CA LEU A 94 27.06 -1.27 -0.28
C LEU A 94 27.93 -0.19 -0.94
N VAL A 95 29.09 -0.56 -1.50
CA VAL A 95 30.02 0.39 -2.14
C VAL A 95 29.42 0.87 -3.47
N LEU A 96 28.86 -0.04 -4.26
CA LEU A 96 28.19 0.30 -5.51
C LEU A 96 26.99 1.24 -5.27
N VAL A 97 26.18 0.94 -4.25
CA VAL A 97 25.02 1.77 -3.88
C VAL A 97 25.48 3.15 -3.38
N ALA A 98 26.52 3.21 -2.54
CA ALA A 98 27.08 4.48 -2.08
C ALA A 98 27.66 5.32 -3.23
N ALA A 99 28.33 4.69 -4.22
CA ALA A 99 28.82 5.39 -5.40
C ALA A 99 27.69 6.00 -6.24
N ALA A 100 26.58 5.26 -6.42
CA ALA A 100 25.39 5.78 -7.10
C ALA A 100 24.75 6.96 -6.32
N LEU A 101 24.66 6.85 -5.00
CA LEU A 101 24.18 7.92 -4.12
C LEU A 101 25.04 9.19 -4.25
N VAL A 102 26.37 9.06 -4.28
CA VAL A 102 27.30 10.17 -4.49
C VAL A 102 27.14 10.79 -5.88
N GLY A 103 26.94 9.97 -6.91
CA GLY A 103 26.66 10.43 -8.28
C GLY A 103 25.40 11.28 -8.34
N GLY A 104 24.30 10.78 -7.76
CA GLY A 104 23.03 11.50 -7.68
C GLY A 104 23.13 12.79 -6.86
N ALA A 105 23.79 12.75 -5.69
CA ALA A 105 24.04 13.95 -4.89
C ALA A 105 24.86 14.99 -5.68
N THR A 106 25.93 14.54 -6.36
CA THR A 106 26.75 15.42 -7.20
C THR A 106 25.92 16.11 -8.28
N HIS A 107 25.01 15.38 -8.92
CA HIS A 107 24.08 15.90 -9.91
C HIS A 107 23.17 16.99 -9.30
N MET A 108 22.55 16.70 -8.16
CA MET A 108 21.65 17.62 -7.48
C MET A 108 22.35 18.89 -6.98
N ALA A 109 23.59 18.79 -6.49
CA ALA A 109 24.39 19.94 -6.10
C ALA A 109 24.72 20.87 -7.30
N ARG A 110 24.72 20.35 -8.53
CA ARG A 110 24.86 21.19 -9.73
C ARG A 110 23.53 21.85 -10.11
N ALA A 111 22.41 21.17 -9.90
CA ALA A 111 21.06 21.65 -10.20
C ALA A 111 20.41 22.54 -9.12
N GLU A 112 21.09 22.80 -7.98
CA GLU A 112 20.58 23.53 -6.79
C GLU A 112 19.71 24.76 -7.11
N ARG A 113 20.13 25.64 -8.03
CA ARG A 113 19.37 26.85 -8.37
C ARG A 113 18.05 26.53 -9.08
N GLY A 114 18.03 25.54 -9.97
CA GLY A 114 16.82 25.09 -10.66
C GLY A 114 15.84 24.44 -9.68
N LEU A 115 16.36 23.62 -8.75
CA LEU A 115 15.57 22.98 -7.70
C LEU A 115 14.87 23.99 -6.79
N LYS A 116 15.56 25.10 -6.44
CA LYS A 116 14.94 26.18 -5.66
C LYS A 116 13.73 26.80 -6.37
N LYS A 117 13.81 26.98 -7.69
CA LYS A 117 12.73 27.55 -8.50
C LYS A 117 11.55 26.57 -8.64
N ILE A 118 11.84 25.33 -8.99
CA ILE A 118 10.82 24.30 -9.20
C ILE A 118 10.13 23.94 -7.88
N GLY A 119 10.91 23.83 -6.80
CA GLY A 119 10.43 23.47 -5.47
C GLY A 119 9.35 24.39 -4.91
N ALA A 120 9.40 25.69 -5.22
CA ALA A 120 8.36 26.63 -4.81
C ALA A 120 6.98 26.25 -5.38
N GLY A 121 6.90 25.96 -6.68
CA GLY A 121 5.63 25.55 -7.31
C GLY A 121 5.07 24.25 -6.74
N TYR A 122 5.93 23.25 -6.47
CA TYR A 122 5.49 22.01 -5.83
C TYR A 122 5.03 22.22 -4.37
N ARG A 123 5.64 23.18 -3.66
CA ARG A 123 5.19 23.54 -2.32
C ARG A 123 3.82 24.17 -2.34
N ASP A 124 3.59 25.14 -3.21
CA ASP A 124 2.30 25.81 -3.32
C ASP A 124 1.17 24.80 -3.61
N LEU A 125 1.43 23.83 -4.50
CA LEU A 125 0.50 22.72 -4.77
C LEU A 125 0.23 21.85 -3.53
N ALA A 126 1.29 21.50 -2.79
CA ALA A 126 1.18 20.66 -1.61
C ALA A 126 0.43 21.37 -0.46
N GLU A 127 0.66 22.66 -0.27
CA GLU A 127 -0.07 23.49 0.69
C GLU A 127 -1.54 23.62 0.31
N ALA A 128 -1.86 23.81 -0.97
CA ALA A 128 -3.24 23.84 -1.45
C ALA A 128 -3.98 22.51 -1.21
N ALA A 129 -3.30 21.37 -1.39
CA ALA A 129 -3.87 20.05 -1.10
C ALA A 129 -4.15 19.84 0.39
N ILE A 130 -3.27 20.34 1.27
CA ILE A 130 -3.48 20.27 2.72
C ILE A 130 -4.66 21.09 3.17
N GLU A 131 -4.83 22.30 2.64
CA GLU A 131 -5.99 23.13 2.99
C GLU A 131 -7.30 22.43 2.62
N ALA A 132 -7.33 21.68 1.50
CA ALA A 132 -8.47 20.84 1.14
C ALA A 132 -8.70 19.67 2.12
N GLY A 133 -7.64 19.11 2.70
CA GLY A 133 -7.67 18.03 3.69
C GLY A 133 -7.80 18.49 5.14
N ARG A 134 -7.92 19.80 5.41
CA ARG A 134 -7.81 20.36 6.76
C ARG A 134 -9.01 20.05 7.68
N GLY A 135 -8.74 20.01 8.98
CA GLY A 135 -9.74 19.96 10.05
C GLY A 135 -10.19 18.55 10.48
N GLY A 136 -11.08 18.49 11.45
CA GLY A 136 -11.61 17.24 12.01
C GLY A 136 -10.66 16.54 12.98
N ILE A 137 -10.74 15.22 13.06
CA ILE A 137 -10.08 14.40 14.09
C ILE A 137 -8.65 13.97 13.75
N ALA A 138 -8.19 14.25 12.54
CA ALA A 138 -6.85 14.00 12.04
C ALA A 138 -6.56 15.02 10.93
N GLU A 139 -5.35 15.58 10.92
CA GLU A 139 -4.95 16.61 9.95
C GLU A 139 -3.95 16.04 8.94
N MET A 140 -4.01 16.54 7.72
CA MET A 140 -3.01 16.30 6.66
C MET A 140 -1.87 17.32 6.77
N ARG A 141 -0.61 16.90 6.53
CA ARG A 141 0.56 17.79 6.62
C ARG A 141 1.62 17.46 5.57
N VAL A 142 2.32 18.47 5.03
CA VAL A 142 3.49 18.24 4.19
C VAL A 142 4.61 17.83 5.13
N VAL A 143 5.18 16.65 4.91
CA VAL A 143 6.38 16.21 5.61
C VAL A 143 7.61 16.73 4.89
N ALA A 144 7.65 16.54 3.58
CA ALA A 144 8.81 16.93 2.78
C ALA A 144 8.47 17.05 1.30
N ILE A 145 9.33 17.80 0.59
CA ILE A 145 9.35 17.84 -0.87
C ILE A 145 10.72 17.34 -1.29
N GLY A 146 10.74 16.25 -2.03
CA GLY A 146 11.95 15.57 -2.49
C GLY A 146 12.19 15.77 -3.98
N ALA A 147 13.43 15.58 -4.39
CA ALA A 147 13.82 15.49 -5.79
C ALA A 147 14.82 14.35 -5.99
N THR A 148 14.55 13.51 -6.99
CA THR A 148 15.39 12.38 -7.39
C THR A 148 15.91 12.62 -8.80
N PRO A 149 17.21 12.47 -9.07
CA PRO A 149 17.74 12.56 -10.43
C PRO A 149 17.19 11.41 -11.31
N GLY A 150 16.79 11.76 -12.53
CA GLY A 150 16.32 10.83 -13.56
C GLY A 150 17.46 10.11 -14.28
N LYS A 151 17.14 9.43 -15.38
CA LYS A 151 18.14 8.69 -16.17
C LYS A 151 19.06 9.62 -16.94
N THR A 152 18.55 10.78 -17.32
CA THR A 152 19.31 11.84 -17.99
C THR A 152 19.59 12.98 -17.03
N ALA A 153 20.56 13.83 -17.39
CA ALA A 153 20.96 14.98 -16.57
C ALA A 153 19.90 16.10 -16.50
N GLU A 154 18.81 15.99 -17.26
CA GLU A 154 17.76 17.01 -17.32
C GLU A 154 16.42 16.50 -16.74
N GLU A 155 16.28 15.18 -16.58
CA GLU A 155 15.13 14.58 -15.94
C GLU A 155 15.27 14.66 -14.42
N LEU A 156 14.33 15.33 -13.76
CA LEU A 156 14.18 15.31 -12.31
C LEU A 156 12.82 14.71 -11.98
N LYS A 157 12.76 13.81 -11.00
CA LYS A 157 11.50 13.34 -10.43
C LYS A 157 11.26 14.07 -9.12
N MET A 158 10.25 14.91 -9.08
CA MET A 158 9.80 15.59 -7.86
C MET A 158 8.91 14.65 -7.05
N THR A 159 9.01 14.74 -5.75
CA THR A 159 8.29 13.91 -4.79
C THR A 159 7.69 14.80 -3.70
N VAL A 160 6.47 14.53 -3.28
CA VAL A 160 5.83 15.18 -2.13
C VAL A 160 5.44 14.06 -1.17
N ASP A 161 5.98 14.13 0.04
CA ASP A 161 5.63 13.26 1.17
C ASP A 161 4.59 13.99 2.02
N VAL A 162 3.43 13.37 2.22
CA VAL A 162 2.32 13.92 3.01
C VAL A 162 2.02 12.98 4.17
N GLU A 163 2.02 13.52 5.39
CA GLU A 163 1.47 12.83 6.56
C GLU A 163 -0.06 12.91 6.50
N MET A 164 -0.71 11.75 6.47
CA MET A 164 -2.16 11.61 6.45
C MET A 164 -2.59 10.28 7.05
N LEU A 165 -3.90 10.07 7.22
CA LEU A 165 -4.44 8.76 7.56
C LEU A 165 -4.13 7.74 6.45
N GLY A 166 -3.51 6.62 6.83
CA GLY A 166 -3.30 5.44 6.00
C GLY A 166 -4.55 4.57 5.87
N ASP A 167 -4.45 3.46 5.12
CA ASP A 167 -5.49 2.44 4.99
C ASP A 167 -5.91 1.79 6.32
N ASP A 168 -5.01 1.78 7.29
CA ASP A 168 -5.25 1.32 8.67
C ASP A 168 -5.90 2.39 9.57
N LEU A 169 -6.22 3.56 9.00
CA LEU A 169 -6.69 4.76 9.70
C LEU A 169 -5.70 5.31 10.75
N MET A 170 -4.44 4.87 10.71
CA MET A 170 -3.38 5.46 11.54
C MET A 170 -2.62 6.52 10.74
N PRO A 171 -1.99 7.49 11.41
CA PRO A 171 -1.08 8.41 10.74
C PRO A 171 0.07 7.67 10.05
N GLY A 172 0.28 7.96 8.77
CA GLY A 172 1.34 7.42 7.92
C GLY A 172 1.77 8.44 6.88
N ILE A 173 2.81 8.11 6.11
CA ILE A 173 3.33 8.98 5.05
C ILE A 173 2.92 8.43 3.69
N GLU A 174 2.10 9.17 2.96
CA GLU A 174 1.77 8.88 1.58
C GLU A 174 2.66 9.68 0.64
N ARG A 175 3.14 9.05 -0.43
CA ARG A 175 4.09 9.63 -1.36
C ARG A 175 3.50 9.82 -2.75
N VAL A 176 3.65 11.02 -3.30
CA VAL A 176 3.37 11.30 -4.71
C VAL A 176 4.66 11.67 -5.41
N SER A 177 4.93 11.09 -6.58
CA SER A 177 6.10 11.44 -7.37
C SER A 177 5.79 11.62 -8.84
N GLU A 178 6.29 12.69 -9.45
CA GLU A 178 6.11 13.02 -10.87
C GLU A 178 7.40 13.56 -11.47
N PHE A 179 7.60 13.35 -12.78
CA PHE A 179 8.69 13.98 -13.51
C PHE A 179 8.46 15.50 -13.62
N ALA A 180 9.51 16.29 -13.47
CA ALA A 180 9.51 17.75 -13.60
C ALA A 180 9.54 18.19 -15.07
N ASP A 181 8.69 17.57 -15.91
CA ASP A 181 8.48 17.95 -17.30
C ASP A 181 7.39 19.03 -17.43
N ALA A 182 7.05 19.41 -18.66
CA ALA A 182 6.08 20.47 -18.94
C ALA A 182 4.68 20.22 -18.34
N HIS A 183 4.31 18.97 -18.07
CA HIS A 183 3.02 18.56 -17.50
C HIS A 183 3.15 17.97 -16.09
N GLY A 184 4.36 18.01 -15.51
CA GLY A 184 4.66 17.41 -14.22
C GLY A 184 3.92 18.04 -13.05
N LEU A 185 3.69 19.36 -13.11
CA LEU A 185 2.95 20.09 -12.09
C LEU A 185 1.46 19.74 -12.13
N ASP A 186 0.85 19.68 -13.31
CA ASP A 186 -0.58 19.35 -13.47
C ASP A 186 -0.89 17.94 -12.96
N ARG A 187 -0.04 16.95 -13.32
CA ARG A 187 -0.18 15.56 -12.82
C ARG A 187 0.03 15.48 -11.32
N MET A 188 0.97 16.24 -10.77
CA MET A 188 1.19 16.30 -9.32
C MET A 188 -0.03 16.89 -8.61
N GLU A 189 -0.60 17.98 -9.13
CA GLU A 189 -1.82 18.59 -8.59
C GLU A 189 -2.98 17.60 -8.54
N GLU A 190 -3.24 16.90 -9.65
CA GLU A 190 -4.30 15.90 -9.74
C GLU A 190 -4.13 14.79 -8.69
N ARG A 191 -2.92 14.24 -8.55
CA ARG A 191 -2.63 13.20 -7.56
C ARG A 191 -2.76 13.70 -6.12
N LEU A 192 -2.29 14.91 -5.82
CA LEU A 192 -2.43 15.52 -4.49
C LEU A 192 -3.89 15.78 -4.13
N LYS A 193 -4.73 16.20 -5.09
CA LYS A 193 -6.18 16.30 -4.89
C LYS A 193 -6.80 14.95 -4.58
N GLY A 194 -6.36 13.89 -5.29
CA GLY A 194 -6.76 12.51 -5.00
C GLY A 194 -6.41 12.08 -3.58
N LEU A 195 -5.21 12.40 -3.09
CA LEU A 195 -4.81 12.12 -1.70
C LEU A 195 -5.65 12.88 -0.68
N ALA A 196 -5.92 14.17 -0.92
CA ALA A 196 -6.78 14.96 -0.03
C ALA A 196 -8.21 14.38 0.05
N ALA A 197 -8.78 13.95 -1.09
CA ALA A 197 -10.09 13.29 -1.13
C ALA A 197 -10.09 11.99 -0.31
N LYS A 198 -9.09 11.11 -0.53
CA LYS A 198 -8.91 9.88 0.27
C LYS A 198 -8.77 10.17 1.75
N HIS A 199 -8.01 11.20 2.12
CA HIS A 199 -7.85 11.60 3.53
C HIS A 199 -9.19 11.98 4.16
N VAL A 200 -10.01 12.77 3.46
CA VAL A 200 -11.34 13.18 3.92
C VAL A 200 -12.25 11.97 4.11
N GLU A 201 -12.22 11.00 3.18
CA GLU A 201 -12.97 9.75 3.29
C GLU A 201 -12.50 8.92 4.49
N ARG A 202 -11.20 8.66 4.62
CA ARG A 202 -10.60 7.94 5.76
C ARG A 202 -10.91 8.62 7.09
N ARG A 203 -10.92 9.96 7.14
CA ARG A 203 -11.30 10.73 8.34
C ARG A 203 -12.76 10.48 8.73
N ASN A 204 -13.66 10.40 7.76
CA ASN A 204 -15.06 10.05 8.01
C ASN A 204 -15.20 8.61 8.52
N VAL A 205 -14.44 7.67 7.96
CA VAL A 205 -14.40 6.27 8.43
C VAL A 205 -13.88 6.21 9.87
N LEU A 206 -12.78 6.90 10.18
CA LEU A 206 -12.21 6.98 11.53
C LEU A 206 -13.19 7.60 12.54
N ALA A 207 -13.95 8.62 12.14
CA ALA A 207 -14.98 9.20 13.00
C ALA A 207 -16.07 8.17 13.33
N ARG A 208 -16.54 7.39 12.35
CA ARG A 208 -17.49 6.30 12.58
C ARG A 208 -16.90 5.21 13.47
N ALA A 209 -15.67 4.78 13.22
CA ALA A 209 -14.98 3.78 14.03
C ALA A 209 -14.88 4.22 15.50
N LYS A 210 -14.48 5.48 15.75
CA LYS A 210 -14.42 6.05 17.12
C LYS A 210 -15.77 6.06 17.83
N VAL A 211 -16.86 6.37 17.13
CA VAL A 211 -18.22 6.33 17.71
C VAL A 211 -18.62 4.92 18.11
N LEU A 212 -18.17 3.91 17.36
CA LEU A 212 -18.44 2.50 17.62
C LEU A 212 -17.42 1.84 18.58
N GLY A 213 -16.41 2.57 19.04
CA GLY A 213 -15.32 2.02 19.84
C GLY A 213 -14.47 0.98 19.10
N SER A 214 -14.37 1.06 17.77
CA SER A 214 -13.58 0.16 16.94
C SER A 214 -12.30 0.80 16.42
N THR A 215 -11.32 -0.02 16.02
CA THR A 215 -10.12 0.45 15.30
C THR A 215 -10.35 0.63 13.81
N GLY A 216 -11.41 0.02 13.28
CA GLY A 216 -11.78 0.02 11.88
C GLY A 216 -12.95 -0.92 11.65
N PHE A 217 -13.08 -1.40 10.42
CA PHE A 217 -14.09 -2.36 10.00
C PHE A 217 -13.44 -3.56 9.34
N ILE A 218 -14.13 -4.68 9.29
CA ILE A 218 -13.75 -5.87 8.54
C ILE A 218 -14.92 -6.26 7.66
N ASP A 219 -14.67 -6.56 6.38
CA ASP A 219 -15.72 -7.04 5.48
C ASP A 219 -16.02 -8.53 5.69
N ASP A 220 -17.25 -8.91 5.39
CA ASP A 220 -17.74 -10.27 5.61
C ASP A 220 -17.01 -11.32 4.74
N SER A 221 -16.41 -10.90 3.61
CA SER A 221 -15.52 -11.76 2.83
C SER A 221 -14.20 -12.04 3.54
N ALA A 222 -13.57 -11.04 4.16
CA ALA A 222 -12.36 -11.22 4.97
C ALA A 222 -12.61 -12.20 6.11
N LEU A 223 -13.75 -12.05 6.80
CA LEU A 223 -14.17 -12.98 7.85
C LEU A 223 -14.28 -14.41 7.32
N ARG A 224 -14.95 -14.62 6.19
CA ARG A 224 -15.09 -15.95 5.58
C ARG A 224 -13.77 -16.54 5.10
N VAL A 225 -12.89 -15.72 4.52
CA VAL A 225 -11.56 -16.14 4.08
C VAL A 225 -10.72 -16.61 5.28
N LEU A 226 -10.74 -15.88 6.39
CA LEU A 226 -10.06 -16.26 7.63
C LEU A 226 -10.67 -17.52 8.27
N ASP A 227 -12.00 -17.60 8.34
CA ASP A 227 -12.70 -18.73 8.94
C ASP A 227 -12.45 -20.03 8.16
N ILE A 228 -12.52 -19.98 6.83
CA ILE A 228 -12.34 -21.16 5.97
C ILE A 228 -10.88 -21.60 5.92
N SER A 229 -9.93 -20.65 5.92
CA SER A 229 -8.51 -20.99 5.96
C SER A 229 -8.05 -21.58 7.31
N GLY A 230 -8.87 -21.43 8.36
CA GLY A 230 -8.49 -21.75 9.72
C GLY A 230 -7.52 -20.73 10.34
N PHE A 231 -7.28 -19.60 9.66
CA PHE A 231 -6.41 -18.57 10.19
C PHE A 231 -7.16 -17.73 11.22
N GLY A 232 -6.78 -17.87 12.48
CA GLY A 232 -7.45 -17.23 13.60
C GLY A 232 -7.54 -15.71 13.42
N ARG A 233 -8.76 -15.16 13.47
CA ARG A 233 -9.04 -13.72 13.23
C ARG A 233 -8.18 -12.79 14.08
N ALA A 234 -8.01 -13.10 15.37
CA ALA A 234 -7.19 -12.30 16.28
C ALA A 234 -5.71 -12.29 15.89
N ALA A 235 -5.18 -13.43 15.41
CA ALA A 235 -3.80 -13.53 14.94
C ALA A 235 -3.62 -12.73 13.64
N ALA A 236 -4.58 -12.82 12.71
CA ALA A 236 -4.57 -12.02 11.49
C ALA A 236 -4.58 -10.52 11.77
N LEU A 237 -5.46 -10.07 12.68
CA LEU A 237 -5.54 -8.67 13.09
C LEU A 237 -4.29 -8.19 13.83
N GLU A 238 -3.64 -9.06 14.61
CA GLU A 238 -2.36 -8.72 15.26
C GLU A 238 -1.25 -8.53 14.24
N LEU A 239 -1.12 -9.44 13.25
CA LEU A 239 -0.17 -9.27 12.16
C LEU A 239 -0.47 -8.01 11.33
N LEU A 240 -1.74 -7.71 11.08
CA LEU A 240 -2.18 -6.50 10.38
C LEU A 240 -1.88 -5.19 11.12
N ARG A 241 -1.39 -5.23 12.38
CA ARG A 241 -0.89 -4.04 13.07
C ARG A 241 0.52 -3.66 12.62
N SER A 242 1.33 -4.65 12.24
CA SER A 242 2.68 -4.45 11.73
C SER A 242 2.75 -4.49 10.20
N ASP A 243 1.87 -5.26 9.56
CA ASP A 243 1.86 -5.50 8.12
C ASP A 243 0.58 -4.93 7.49
N ARG A 244 0.65 -4.33 6.29
CA ARG A 244 -0.58 -3.84 5.62
C ARG A 244 -1.44 -4.98 5.06
N GLN A 245 -0.82 -6.12 4.84
CA GLN A 245 -1.42 -7.29 4.21
C GLN A 245 -0.81 -8.56 4.80
N VAL A 246 -1.66 -9.57 5.02
CA VAL A 246 -1.23 -10.90 5.45
C VAL A 246 -1.63 -11.89 4.37
N ASN A 247 -0.62 -12.55 3.79
CA ASN A 247 -0.79 -13.54 2.72
C ASN A 247 -0.60 -14.93 3.27
N PHE A 248 -1.41 -15.84 2.78
CA PHE A 248 -1.36 -17.24 3.17
C PHE A 248 -1.88 -18.15 2.07
N SER A 249 -1.43 -19.40 2.14
CA SER A 249 -1.92 -20.47 1.28
C SER A 249 -2.55 -21.58 2.12
N PHE A 250 -3.64 -22.15 1.64
CA PHE A 250 -4.42 -23.18 2.35
C PHE A 250 -5.15 -24.10 1.37
N GLY A 251 -5.66 -25.23 1.88
CA GLY A 251 -6.45 -26.21 1.12
C GLY A 251 -5.65 -27.36 0.52
N GLY A 252 -6.33 -28.15 -0.33
CA GLY A 252 -5.88 -29.37 -1.02
C GLY A 252 -5.56 -30.62 -0.17
N GLU A 253 -5.76 -31.82 -0.76
CA GLU A 253 -5.37 -33.11 -0.15
C GLU A 253 -3.85 -33.37 -0.24
N THR A 254 -3.16 -32.73 -1.19
CA THR A 254 -1.73 -32.97 -1.51
C THR A 254 -0.84 -31.73 -1.45
N GLY A 255 -1.37 -30.58 -1.02
CA GLY A 255 -0.68 -29.29 -0.96
C GLY A 255 -1.66 -28.11 -1.07
N TYR A 256 -1.16 -26.89 -1.05
CA TYR A 256 -2.02 -25.69 -1.11
C TYR A 256 -2.55 -25.43 -2.53
N ASP A 257 -3.87 -25.41 -2.69
CA ASP A 257 -4.59 -25.11 -3.94
C ASP A 257 -5.08 -23.65 -4.00
N MET A 258 -5.18 -22.97 -2.86
CA MET A 258 -5.64 -21.59 -2.75
C MET A 258 -4.56 -20.67 -2.20
N THR A 259 -4.51 -19.46 -2.77
CA THR A 259 -3.77 -18.33 -2.23
C THR A 259 -4.77 -17.26 -1.80
N ALA A 260 -4.67 -16.79 -0.57
CA ALA A 260 -5.54 -15.77 -0.03
C ALA A 260 -4.80 -14.84 0.90
N GLY A 261 -5.51 -13.82 1.36
CA GLY A 261 -5.01 -12.95 2.39
C GLY A 261 -6.02 -11.92 2.81
N VAL A 262 -5.62 -11.13 3.80
CA VAL A 262 -6.38 -9.99 4.29
C VAL A 262 -5.51 -8.74 4.29
N TYR A 263 -6.10 -7.58 4.02
CA TYR A 263 -5.36 -6.32 3.93
C TYR A 263 -6.24 -5.14 4.31
N TRP A 264 -5.61 -4.06 4.78
CA TRP A 264 -6.29 -2.80 5.02
C TRP A 264 -6.57 -2.06 3.71
N ASN A 265 -7.79 -1.55 3.57
CA ASN A 265 -8.19 -0.64 2.49
C ASN A 265 -9.14 0.42 3.04
N ASP A 266 -8.66 1.65 3.15
CA ASP A 266 -9.44 2.81 3.60
C ASP A 266 -10.24 2.59 4.90
N GLY A 267 -9.64 1.89 5.87
CA GLY A 267 -10.21 1.58 7.18
C GLY A 267 -11.08 0.34 7.25
N VAL A 268 -11.09 -0.46 6.18
CA VAL A 268 -11.75 -1.76 6.11
C VAL A 268 -10.72 -2.84 5.84
N VAL A 269 -10.67 -3.86 6.70
CA VAL A 269 -9.94 -5.10 6.43
C VAL A 269 -10.72 -5.90 5.40
N ARG A 270 -10.10 -6.15 4.25
CA ARG A 270 -10.69 -6.87 3.12
C ARG A 270 -10.03 -8.22 2.91
N GLY A 271 -10.81 -9.17 2.41
CA GLY A 271 -10.31 -10.48 2.00
C GLY A 271 -10.01 -10.51 0.50
N TYR A 272 -8.94 -11.19 0.12
CA TYR A 272 -8.75 -11.66 -1.25
C TYR A 272 -8.56 -13.17 -1.24
N VAL A 273 -8.98 -13.83 -2.32
CA VAL A 273 -8.75 -15.27 -2.51
C VAL A 273 -8.69 -15.59 -4.00
N GLU A 274 -7.73 -16.43 -4.37
CA GLU A 274 -7.50 -16.92 -5.72
C GLU A 274 -7.38 -18.44 -5.68
N ASN A 275 -8.09 -19.12 -6.60
CA ASN A 275 -7.88 -20.53 -6.86
C ASN A 275 -7.01 -20.69 -8.12
N ARG A 276 -5.88 -21.39 -7.98
CA ARG A 276 -4.90 -21.62 -9.07
C ARG A 276 -5.04 -22.99 -9.74
N GLU A 277 -6.01 -23.82 -9.34
CA GLU A 277 -6.24 -25.10 -9.99
C GLU A 277 -6.84 -24.95 -11.41
N ARG A 278 -6.47 -25.90 -12.28
CA ARG A 278 -6.97 -26.02 -13.64
C ARG A 278 -8.41 -26.54 -13.61
N GLY A 279 -9.39 -25.68 -13.88
CA GLY A 279 -10.77 -26.10 -14.15
C GLY A 279 -11.87 -25.19 -13.62
N SER A 280 -11.54 -24.22 -12.76
CA SER A 280 -12.47 -23.19 -12.29
C SER A 280 -11.69 -22.05 -11.61
N THR A 281 -10.99 -21.25 -12.40
CA THR A 281 -10.24 -20.11 -11.90
C THR A 281 -11.19 -19.01 -11.44
N PHE A 282 -11.00 -18.56 -10.21
CA PHE A 282 -11.68 -17.37 -9.68
C PHE A 282 -10.68 -16.50 -8.92
N ARG A 283 -11.01 -15.21 -8.82
CA ARG A 283 -10.29 -14.26 -7.96
C ARG A 283 -11.28 -13.30 -7.31
N LEU A 284 -11.26 -13.20 -5.99
CA LEU A 284 -11.91 -12.11 -5.27
C LEU A 284 -10.84 -11.10 -4.85
N GLU A 285 -10.99 -9.83 -5.19
CA GLU A 285 -10.13 -8.74 -4.73
C GLU A 285 -10.87 -7.40 -4.75
N ALA A 286 -10.70 -6.58 -3.71
CA ALA A 286 -11.26 -5.21 -3.64
C ALA A 286 -12.75 -5.09 -4.02
N MET A 287 -13.56 -6.08 -3.62
CA MET A 287 -14.99 -6.25 -3.95
C MET A 287 -15.34 -6.72 -5.37
N VAL A 288 -14.35 -7.07 -6.19
CA VAL A 288 -14.58 -7.63 -7.52
C VAL A 288 -14.37 -9.13 -7.48
N LEU A 289 -15.41 -9.88 -7.84
CA LEU A 289 -15.32 -11.32 -8.09
C LEU A 289 -15.09 -11.54 -9.59
N LEU A 290 -13.98 -12.17 -9.89
CA LEU A 290 -13.56 -12.60 -11.20
C LEU A 290 -13.91 -14.08 -11.40
N LEU A 291 -14.63 -14.36 -12.48
CA LEU A 291 -15.06 -15.70 -12.89
C LEU A 291 -14.76 -15.89 -14.37
N GLU A 292 -14.54 -17.13 -14.80
CA GLU A 292 -14.60 -17.45 -16.23
C GLU A 292 -16.04 -17.22 -16.74
N SER A 293 -16.20 -16.38 -17.76
CA SER A 293 -17.50 -15.99 -18.32
C SER A 293 -18.27 -17.20 -18.87
N ASN A 294 -17.55 -18.20 -19.40
CA ASN A 294 -18.13 -19.38 -20.05
C ASN A 294 -19.18 -19.05 -21.14
N GLY A 295 -19.15 -17.84 -21.70
CA GLY A 295 -20.08 -17.40 -22.75
C GLY A 295 -21.52 -17.19 -22.27
N LEU A 296 -21.72 -16.67 -21.05
CA LEU A 296 -23.05 -16.37 -20.53
C LEU A 296 -23.82 -15.40 -21.45
N PRO A 297 -25.10 -15.69 -21.81
CA PRO A 297 -25.90 -14.78 -22.63
C PRO A 297 -26.07 -13.39 -21.99
N ASP A 298 -26.12 -12.34 -22.81
CA ASP A 298 -26.27 -10.94 -22.36
C ASP A 298 -27.48 -10.73 -21.44
N THR A 299 -28.57 -11.45 -21.67
CA THR A 299 -29.78 -11.38 -20.85
C THR A 299 -29.56 -11.93 -19.44
N ILE A 300 -28.73 -12.98 -19.30
CA ILE A 300 -28.35 -13.52 -18.00
C ILE A 300 -27.42 -12.55 -17.28
N LYS A 301 -26.40 -12.03 -17.97
CA LYS A 301 -25.47 -11.02 -17.42
C LYS A 301 -26.21 -9.77 -16.92
N ALA A 302 -27.11 -9.22 -17.74
CA ALA A 302 -27.93 -8.07 -17.36
C ALA A 302 -28.85 -8.37 -16.17
N GLY A 303 -29.31 -9.63 -16.05
CA GLY A 303 -30.15 -10.09 -14.96
C GLY A 303 -29.43 -10.28 -13.62
N LEU A 304 -28.10 -10.29 -13.59
CA LEU A 304 -27.30 -10.40 -12.36
C LEU A 304 -27.27 -9.09 -11.56
N LEU A 305 -27.34 -7.94 -12.24
CA LEU A 305 -27.28 -6.63 -11.60
C LEU A 305 -28.45 -6.45 -10.63
N GLY A 306 -28.14 -6.05 -9.39
CA GLY A 306 -29.11 -5.83 -8.32
C GLY A 306 -29.56 -7.11 -7.60
N ARG A 307 -29.02 -8.28 -7.95
CA ARG A 307 -29.29 -9.53 -7.22
C ARG A 307 -28.29 -9.75 -6.09
N HIS A 308 -28.71 -10.53 -5.10
CA HIS A 308 -27.79 -11.11 -4.13
C HIS A 308 -26.97 -12.23 -4.78
N LEU A 309 -25.68 -12.31 -4.46
CA LEU A 309 -24.76 -13.27 -5.08
C LEU A 309 -25.26 -14.70 -4.92
N GLY A 310 -25.74 -15.08 -3.74
CA GLY A 310 -26.22 -16.43 -3.45
C GLY A 310 -27.46 -16.85 -4.24
N GLU A 311 -28.18 -15.92 -4.88
CA GLU A 311 -29.26 -16.24 -5.81
C GLU A 311 -28.75 -16.62 -7.21
N ALA A 312 -27.53 -16.19 -7.54
CA ALA A 312 -26.89 -16.44 -8.82
C ALA A 312 -25.86 -17.58 -8.71
N ILE A 313 -24.98 -17.51 -7.72
CA ILE A 313 -23.82 -18.38 -7.52
C ILE A 313 -23.56 -18.53 -6.03
N ASP A 314 -23.49 -19.77 -5.54
CA ASP A 314 -23.01 -20.03 -4.17
C ASP A 314 -21.48 -20.04 -4.15
N PHE A 315 -20.90 -19.10 -3.41
CA PHE A 315 -19.46 -18.92 -3.34
C PHE A 315 -19.00 -18.84 -1.90
N ARG A 316 -18.35 -19.88 -1.38
CA ARG A 316 -18.08 -20.05 0.06
C ARG A 316 -17.37 -18.87 0.73
N PHE A 317 -16.50 -18.16 0.00
CA PHE A 317 -15.70 -17.05 0.53
C PHE A 317 -16.40 -15.69 0.51
N ILE A 318 -17.58 -15.58 -0.08
CA ILE A 318 -18.34 -14.34 -0.16
C ILE A 318 -19.71 -14.60 0.48
N PRO A 319 -20.23 -13.69 1.30
CA PRO A 319 -21.54 -13.93 1.88
C PRO A 319 -22.62 -13.88 0.79
N GLY A 320 -23.56 -14.83 0.83
CA GLY A 320 -24.59 -14.96 -0.21
C GLY A 320 -25.50 -13.74 -0.34
N ASN A 321 -25.59 -12.88 0.68
CA ASN A 321 -26.32 -11.61 0.64
C ASN A 321 -25.53 -10.44 0.02
N ALA A 322 -24.27 -10.64 -0.43
CA ALA A 322 -23.53 -9.61 -1.15
C ALA A 322 -24.31 -9.17 -2.40
N LEU A 323 -24.49 -7.87 -2.60
CA LEU A 323 -25.28 -7.33 -3.71
C LEU A 323 -24.38 -7.16 -4.94
N ILE A 324 -24.81 -7.62 -6.11
CA ILE A 324 -24.11 -7.40 -7.38
C ILE A 324 -24.46 -5.99 -7.88
N THR A 325 -23.48 -5.09 -7.91
CA THR A 325 -23.64 -3.68 -8.29
C THR A 325 -23.04 -3.35 -9.66
N GLY A 326 -22.27 -4.27 -10.23
CA GLY A 326 -21.66 -4.13 -11.55
C GLY A 326 -21.43 -5.48 -12.20
N VAL A 327 -21.56 -5.53 -13.53
CA VAL A 327 -21.30 -6.71 -14.36
C VAL A 327 -20.57 -6.24 -15.61
N GLU A 328 -19.34 -6.70 -15.79
CA GLU A 328 -18.53 -6.41 -16.97
C GLU A 328 -17.94 -7.72 -17.51
N GLU A 329 -17.86 -7.85 -18.83
CA GLU A 329 -17.17 -8.96 -19.48
C GLU A 329 -16.01 -8.43 -20.31
N SER A 330 -14.84 -9.03 -20.14
CA SER A 330 -13.64 -8.71 -20.91
C SER A 330 -12.89 -10.00 -21.28
N GLY A 331 -12.95 -10.37 -22.56
CA GLY A 331 -12.41 -11.63 -23.04
C GLY A 331 -13.17 -12.81 -22.43
N ASP A 332 -12.43 -13.75 -21.83
CA ASP A 332 -13.00 -14.95 -21.19
C ASP A 332 -13.43 -14.70 -19.73
N TRP A 333 -13.38 -13.46 -19.24
CA TRP A 333 -13.59 -13.12 -17.83
C TRP A 333 -14.86 -12.31 -17.61
N LEU A 334 -15.62 -12.70 -16.59
CA LEU A 334 -16.75 -11.98 -16.01
C LEU A 334 -16.30 -11.32 -14.70
N TYR A 335 -16.52 -10.02 -14.62
CA TYR A 335 -16.23 -9.17 -13.46
C TYR A 335 -17.55 -8.83 -12.79
N LEU A 336 -17.74 -9.29 -11.56
CA LEU A 336 -18.89 -8.92 -10.73
C LEU A 336 -18.41 -7.96 -9.64
N THR A 337 -18.85 -6.70 -9.70
CA THR A 337 -18.65 -5.75 -8.60
C THR A 337 -19.68 -6.02 -7.53
N LEU A 338 -19.22 -6.14 -6.29
CA LEU A 338 -20.03 -6.54 -5.15
C LEU A 338 -20.10 -5.43 -4.11
N GLU A 339 -21.24 -5.31 -3.44
CA GLU A 339 -21.35 -4.62 -2.16
C GLU A 339 -21.40 -5.67 -1.04
N ILE A 340 -20.40 -5.65 -0.17
CA ILE A 340 -20.20 -6.63 0.90
C ILE A 340 -20.37 -5.93 2.24
N GLY A 341 -21.13 -6.55 3.15
CA GLY A 341 -21.33 -6.08 4.51
C GLY A 341 -20.01 -5.89 5.26
N THR A 342 -20.01 -4.94 6.19
CA THR A 342 -18.85 -4.69 7.06
C THR A 342 -19.30 -4.67 8.52
N SER A 343 -18.43 -5.17 9.39
CA SER A 343 -18.63 -5.19 10.84
C SER A 343 -17.50 -4.43 11.55
N PRO A 344 -17.75 -3.76 12.69
CA PRO A 344 -16.69 -3.10 13.44
C PRO A 344 -15.68 -4.12 13.99
N ILE A 345 -14.40 -3.76 13.96
CA ILE A 345 -13.35 -4.55 14.62
C ILE A 345 -13.34 -4.21 16.10
N GLU A 346 -13.72 -5.16 16.96
CA GLU A 346 -13.72 -4.97 18.41
C GLU A 346 -12.31 -4.68 18.92
N THR A 347 -12.13 -3.58 19.64
CA THR A 347 -10.94 -3.43 20.48
C THR A 347 -11.05 -4.47 21.60
N ALA A 348 -10.09 -5.38 21.68
CA ALA A 348 -9.85 -6.11 22.92
C ALA A 348 -9.47 -5.09 23.99
N ILE A 349 -10.46 -4.54 24.69
CA ILE A 349 -10.23 -3.73 25.88
C ILE A 349 -9.67 -4.71 26.90
N GLY A 350 -8.37 -4.59 27.16
CA GLY A 350 -7.69 -5.35 28.21
C GLY A 350 -8.44 -5.19 29.53
N GLY A 351 -8.82 -6.31 30.12
CA GLY A 351 -9.20 -6.39 31.53
C GLY A 351 -7.98 -6.30 32.43
#